data_AF-A0A699XA99-F1
#
_entry.id   AF-A0A699XA99-F1
#
_cell.length_a   1.000
_cell.length_b   1.000
_cell.length_c   1.000
_cell.angle_alpha   90.00
_cell.angle_beta   90.00
_cell.angle_gamma   90.00
#
_symmetry.space_group_name_H-M   'P 1'
#
loop_
_entity.id
_entity.type
_entity.pdbx_description
1 polymer ?
#
loop_
_entity_poly.entity_id
_entity_poly.type
_entity_poly.pdbx_seq_one_letter_code
_entity_poly.pdbx_strand_id
1 'polypeptide(L)'
;LQSGIGNIANAVIEGLATGGANFKNLKVWTEVLQDSFLDLFDSGNLDFATATSIRFSPEGFQRFYKGWEEYAPKLLLRSQQVSNSPEIIRRL
;
A
#
# COMPACT_ATOMS: atom_id res chain seq x y z
N LEU A 1 3.88 -2.76 -7.87
CA LEU A 1 2.43 -3.07 -7.96
C LEU A 1 1.61 -1.80 -7.81
N GLN A 2 0.51 -1.65 -8.56
CA GLN A 2 -0.51 -0.61 -8.36
C GLN A 2 -1.86 -1.28 -8.10
N SER A 3 -2.65 -0.77 -7.16
CA SER A 3 -4.00 -1.27 -6.89
C SER A 3 -4.99 -0.10 -6.85
N GLY A 4 -6.14 -0.29 -7.51
CA GLY A 4 -7.23 0.69 -7.50
C GLY A 4 -8.00 0.68 -6.19
N ILE A 5 -9.15 1.35 -6.18
CA ILE A 5 -10.06 1.36 -5.03
C ILE A 5 -11.21 0.39 -5.25
N GLY A 6 -11.64 -0.31 -4.20
CA GLY A 6 -12.89 -1.07 -4.17
C GLY A 6 -12.71 -2.53 -3.73
N ASN A 7 -13.83 -3.23 -3.60
CA ASN A 7 -13.86 -4.57 -2.99
C ASN A 7 -12.95 -5.59 -3.69
N ILE A 8 -12.90 -5.57 -5.03
CA ILE A 8 -12.04 -6.48 -5.79
C ILE A 8 -10.56 -6.14 -5.55
N ALA A 9 -10.21 -4.86 -5.58
CA ALA A 9 -8.83 -4.40 -5.36
C ALA A 9 -8.35 -4.77 -3.95
N ASN A 10 -9.21 -4.62 -2.93
CA ASN A 10 -8.91 -5.03 -1.55
C ASN A 10 -8.71 -6.54 -1.43
N ALA A 11 -9.60 -7.35 -1.99
CA ALA A 11 -9.48 -8.81 -1.95
C ALA A 11 -8.18 -9.32 -2.59
N VAL A 12 -7.71 -8.66 -3.65
CA VAL A 12 -6.41 -8.98 -4.27
C VAL A 12 -5.26 -8.66 -3.32
N ILE A 13 -5.25 -7.49 -2.66
CA ILE A 13 -4.20 -7.10 -1.71
C ILE A 13 -4.18 -8.03 -0.48
N GLU A 14 -5.35 -8.37 0.07
CA GLU A 14 -5.48 -9.34 1.17
C GLU A 14 -4.97 -10.73 0.77
N GLY A 15 -5.23 -11.14 -0.48
CA GLY A 15 -4.68 -12.35 -1.06
C GLY A 15 -3.15 -12.33 -1.18
N LEU A 16 -2.53 -11.17 -1.40
CA LEU A 16 -1.06 -11.05 -1.38
C LEU A 16 -0.48 -11.14 0.04
N ALA A 17 -1.28 -10.83 1.06
CA ALA A 17 -0.89 -10.97 2.45
C ALA A 17 -1.00 -12.43 2.94
N THR A 18 -2.04 -13.15 2.49
CA THR A 18 -2.48 -14.42 3.11
C THR A 18 -2.67 -15.61 2.16
N GLY A 19 -2.66 -15.39 0.84
CA GLY A 19 -3.15 -16.32 -0.19
C GLY A 19 -2.27 -17.53 -0.52
N GLY A 20 -1.42 -17.99 0.40
CA GLY A 20 -0.63 -19.22 0.27
C GLY A 20 0.58 -19.16 -0.68
N ALA A 21 0.60 -18.23 -1.64
CA ALA A 21 1.79 -17.93 -2.43
C ALA A 21 2.77 -17.08 -1.61
N ASN A 22 4.05 -17.47 -1.57
CA ASN A 22 5.09 -16.85 -0.74
C ASN A 22 5.65 -15.56 -1.37
N PHE A 23 4.79 -14.57 -1.63
CA PHE A 23 5.23 -13.26 -2.09
C PHE A 23 5.96 -12.54 -0.96
N LYS A 24 7.18 -12.06 -1.24
CA LYS A 24 8.03 -11.34 -0.29
C LYS A 24 8.65 -10.14 -1.00
N ASN A 25 9.11 -9.18 -0.20
CA ASN A 25 9.83 -8.00 -0.67
C ASN A 25 9.04 -7.15 -1.69
N LEU A 26 7.72 -7.09 -1.52
CA LEU A 26 6.86 -6.33 -2.41
C LEU A 26 7.15 -4.84 -2.26
N LYS A 27 7.09 -4.12 -3.39
CA LYS A 27 7.06 -2.66 -3.43
C LYS A 27 5.83 -2.20 -4.19
N VAL A 28 5.10 -1.27 -3.57
CA VAL A 28 3.86 -0.74 -4.12
C VAL A 28 4.10 0.69 -4.59
N TRP A 29 3.67 0.97 -5.82
CA TRP A 29 3.55 2.29 -6.41
C TRP A 29 2.11 2.48 -6.81
N THR A 30 1.34 3.19 -5.97
CA THR A 30 -0.10 3.33 -6.14
C THR A 30 -0.54 4.80 -6.06
N GLU A 31 -1.80 5.08 -6.36
CA GLU A 31 -2.37 6.41 -6.17
C GLU A 31 -2.85 6.60 -4.72
N VAL A 32 -3.59 5.60 -4.22
CA VAL A 32 -4.24 5.65 -2.90
C VAL A 32 -3.90 4.40 -2.10
N LEU A 33 -3.52 4.58 -0.84
CA LEU A 33 -3.40 3.48 0.14
C LEU A 33 -4.71 3.31 0.92
N GLN A 34 -5.13 2.07 1.06
CA GLN A 34 -6.34 1.65 1.76
C GLN A 34 -6.03 0.63 2.87
N ASP A 35 -7.00 0.33 3.72
CA ASP A 35 -6.85 -0.54 4.89
C ASP A 35 -6.17 -1.88 4.59
N SER A 36 -6.48 -2.50 3.46
CA SER A 36 -5.89 -3.78 3.03
C SER A 36 -4.35 -3.73 2.93
N PHE A 37 -3.76 -2.55 2.70
CA PHE A 37 -2.31 -2.38 2.71
C PHE A 37 -1.70 -2.45 4.11
N LEU A 38 -2.45 -2.11 5.17
CA LEU A 38 -2.00 -2.30 6.55
C LEU A 38 -1.84 -3.80 6.85
N ASP A 39 -2.77 -4.63 6.37
CA ASP A 39 -2.64 -6.09 6.49
C ASP A 39 -1.45 -6.62 5.69
N LEU A 40 -1.21 -6.05 4.50
CA LEU A 40 -0.04 -6.41 3.70
C LEU A 40 1.28 -5.97 4.35
N PHE A 41 1.33 -4.80 5.01
CA PHE A 41 2.47 -4.39 5.82
C PHE A 41 2.70 -5.34 7.00
N ASP A 42 1.65 -5.67 7.74
CA ASP A 42 1.72 -6.51 8.94
C ASP A 42 2.11 -7.95 8.62
N SER A 43 1.77 -8.44 7.42
CA SER A 43 2.23 -9.75 6.94
C SER A 43 3.75 -9.84 6.76
N GLY A 44 4.45 -8.69 6.71
CA GLY A 44 5.87 -8.60 6.39
C GLY A 44 6.19 -8.84 4.91
N ASN A 45 5.17 -8.94 4.05
CA ASN A 45 5.38 -9.17 2.62
C ASN A 45 5.65 -7.87 1.84
N LEU A 46 5.30 -6.70 2.41
CA LEU A 46 5.48 -5.37 1.82
C LEU A 46 6.63 -4.61 2.48
N ASP A 47 7.67 -4.34 1.70
CA ASP A 47 8.86 -3.60 2.16
C ASP A 47 8.62 -2.09 2.14
N PHE A 48 7.91 -1.60 1.13
CA PHE A 48 7.72 -0.16 0.92
C PHE A 48 6.50 0.16 0.06
N ALA A 49 5.80 1.25 0.39
CA ALA A 49 4.71 1.79 -0.43
C ALA A 49 4.90 3.27 -0.73
N THR A 50 4.60 3.66 -1.96
CA THR A 50 4.46 5.07 -2.35
C THR A 50 3.07 5.34 -2.89
N ALA A 51 2.51 6.48 -2.50
CA ALA A 51 1.16 6.91 -2.86
C ALA A 51 1.05 8.43 -3.02
N THR A 52 -0.07 8.91 -3.56
CA THR A 52 -0.45 10.32 -3.44
C THR A 52 -1.16 10.59 -2.13
N SER A 53 -2.07 9.70 -1.74
CA SER A 53 -2.90 9.90 -0.56
C SER A 53 -3.14 8.60 0.20
N ILE A 54 -3.60 8.76 1.44
CA ILE A 54 -4.02 7.68 2.32
C ILE A 54 -5.52 7.84 2.53
N ARG A 55 -6.26 6.76 2.33
CA ARG A 55 -7.70 6.68 2.58
C ARG A 55 -7.98 5.44 3.42
N PHE A 56 -7.69 5.55 4.71
CA PHE A 56 -8.04 4.53 5.68
C PHE A 56 -9.44 4.78 6.27
N SER A 57 -10.07 3.70 6.75
CA SER A 57 -11.20 3.81 7.67
C SER A 57 -10.79 4.51 8.98
N PRO A 58 -11.74 4.96 9.82
CA PRO A 58 -11.41 5.48 11.15
C PRO A 58 -10.57 4.50 11.97
N GLU A 59 -10.90 3.21 11.94
CA GLU A 59 -10.18 2.15 12.62
C GLU A 59 -8.78 1.93 12.02
N GLY A 60 -8.68 1.99 10.69
CA GLY A 60 -7.41 1.91 9.96
C GLY A 60 -6.46 3.05 10.33
N PHE A 61 -6.96 4.28 10.47
CA PHE A 61 -6.18 5.40 10.98
C PHE A 61 -5.74 5.19 12.43
N GLN A 62 -6.61 4.70 13.31
CA GLN A 62 -6.23 4.38 14.69
C GLN A 62 -5.10 3.35 14.73
N ARG A 63 -5.18 2.27 13.94
CA ARG A 63 -4.11 1.27 13.80
C ARG A 63 -2.82 1.90 13.28
N PHE A 64 -2.91 2.68 12.22
CA PHE A 64 -1.77 3.34 11.60
C PHE A 64 -1.03 4.28 12.56
N TYR A 65 -1.76 5.11 13.33
CA TYR A 65 -1.15 6.00 14.31
C TYR A 65 -0.60 5.26 15.52
N LYS A 66 -1.23 4.16 15.95
CA LYS A 66 -0.71 3.31 17.02
C LYS A 66 0.60 2.62 16.62
N GLY A 67 0.72 2.20 15.37
CA GLY A 67 1.92 1.57 14.80
C GLY A 67 2.82 2.54 14.03
N TRP A 68 2.78 3.84 14.35
CA TRP A 68 3.41 4.88 13.53
C TRP A 68 4.89 4.62 13.21
N GLU A 69 5.67 4.16 14.19
CA GLU A 69 7.10 3.86 14.01
C GLU A 69 7.36 2.71 13.04
N GLU A 70 6.41 1.79 12.87
CA GLU A 70 6.52 0.65 11.97
C GLU A 70 6.10 0.99 10.53
N TYR A 71 5.04 1.80 10.38
CA TYR A 71 4.47 2.13 9.09
C TYR A 71 5.10 3.35 8.43
N ALA A 72 5.29 4.44 9.17
CA ALA A 72 5.70 5.72 8.61
C ALA A 72 7.05 5.66 7.86
N PRO A 73 8.09 4.95 8.33
CA PRO A 73 9.35 4.83 7.59
C PRO A 73 9.24 4.04 6.27
N LYS A 74 8.19 3.23 6.11
CA LYS A 74 7.96 2.37 4.93
C LYS A 74 6.99 2.99 3.93
N LEU A 75 6.56 4.22 4.17
CA LEU A 75 5.53 4.89 3.38
C LEU A 75 6.04 6.25 2.89
N LEU A 76 5.83 6.55 1.61
CA LEU A 76 6.14 7.86 1.04
C LEU A 76 4.96 8.43 0.27
N LEU A 77 4.54 9.63 0.67
CA LEU A 77 3.58 10.43 -0.08
C LEU A 77 4.30 11.31 -1.11
N ARG A 78 3.75 11.33 -2.33
CA ARG A 78 4.24 12.11 -3.45
C ARG A 78 3.12 12.96 -4.03
N SER A 79 3.47 13.98 -4.82
CA SER A 79 2.45 14.68 -5.60
C SER A 79 1.85 13.72 -6.63
N GLN A 80 0.58 13.97 -6.99
CA GLN A 80 -0.13 13.20 -8.01
C GLN A 80 0.61 13.20 -9.36
N GLN A 81 1.25 14.31 -9.71
CA GLN A 81 2.07 14.41 -10.93
C GLN A 81 3.22 13.39 -10.94
N VAL A 82 3.79 13.07 -9.77
CA VAL A 82 4.86 12.09 -9.66
C VAL A 82 4.30 10.67 -9.56
N SER A 83 3.31 10.41 -8.69
CA SER A 83 2.74 9.05 -8.56
C SER A 83 2.12 8.57 -9.87
N ASN A 84 1.53 9.48 -10.65
CA ASN A 84 0.81 9.13 -11.87
C ASN A 84 1.61 9.53 -13.14
N SER A 85 2.90 9.79 -13.01
CA SER A 85 3.77 10.05 -14.17
C SER A 85 3.83 8.82 -15.06
N PRO A 86 3.38 8.88 -16.33
CA PRO A 86 3.44 7.73 -17.24
C PRO A 86 4.86 7.24 -17.48
N GLU A 87 5.82 8.17 -17.45
CA GLU A 87 7.23 7.87 -17.63
C GLU A 87 7.76 7.03 -16.46
N ILE A 88 7.48 7.44 -15.22
CA ILE A 88 7.93 6.72 -14.03
C ILE A 88 7.26 5.35 -13.93
N ILE A 89 5.94 5.30 -14.16
CA ILE A 89 5.17 4.05 -14.13
C ILE A 89 5.72 3.06 -15.16
N ARG A 90 6.10 3.53 -16.35
CA ARG A 90 6.66 2.66 -17.41
C ARG A 90 8.09 2.21 -17.10
N ARG A 91 8.85 3.02 -16.36
CA ARG A 91 10.26 2.74 -16.03
C ARG A 91 10.39 1.67 -14.93
N LEU A 92 9.48 1.67 -13.96
CA LEU A 92 9.44 0.74 -12.83
C LEU A 92 8.79 -0.59 -13.20
#